data_AF-A0A2D8IPT0-F1
#
_entry.id   AF-A0A2D8IPT0-F1
#
_cell.length_a   1.000
_cell.length_b   1.000
_cell.length_c   1.000
_cell.angle_alpha   90.00
_cell.angle_beta   90.00
_cell.angle_gamma   90.00
#
_symmetry.space_group_name_H-M   'P 1'
#
loop_
_entity.id
_entity.type
_entity.pdbx_description
1 polymer ?
#
loop_
_entity_poly.entity_id
_entity_poly.type
_entity_poly.pdbx_seq_one_letter_code
_entity_poly.pdbx_strand_id
1 'polypeptide(L)'
;MRCYPAGLKKEIENLEVIHQFDYSDAIKQTRLREAQNPKLTKFPTFPDVAHPLVITHPESGYKALNISPMFSCDVVGYEEEQAQALLAKLKAIAVDTKYTYTHHWQMGDILIWDNWRTCHTATGHKRKFRRKMHRTTLAATDTFGRVDEDRLKASN
;
A
#
# COMPACT_ATOMS: atom_id res chain seq x y z
N MET A 1 -13.37 -4.42 -1.98
CA MET A 1 -14.54 -3.51 -2.14
C MET A 1 -15.85 -4.01 -1.51
N ARG A 2 -16.12 -5.31 -1.31
CA ARG A 2 -17.45 -5.78 -0.84
C ARG A 2 -17.86 -5.22 0.54
N CYS A 3 -16.90 -5.09 1.44
CA CYS A 3 -17.06 -4.65 2.84
C CYS A 3 -17.37 -3.16 3.05
N TYR A 4 -17.30 -2.33 2.01
CA TYR A 4 -17.56 -0.89 2.13
C TYR A 4 -19.07 -0.57 1.99
N PRO A 5 -19.58 0.52 2.60
CA PRO A 5 -20.94 0.99 2.36
C PRO A 5 -21.18 1.41 0.91
N ALA A 6 -22.41 1.26 0.40
CA ALA A 6 -22.73 1.55 -1.00
C ALA A 6 -22.47 3.01 -1.41
N GLY A 7 -22.82 3.98 -0.54
CA GLY A 7 -22.54 5.39 -0.78
C GLY A 7 -21.05 5.67 -0.95
N LEU A 8 -20.23 5.09 -0.07
CA LEU A 8 -18.77 5.23 -0.12
C LEU A 8 -18.16 4.59 -1.37
N LYS A 9 -18.69 3.44 -1.83
CA LYS A 9 -18.22 2.84 -3.10
C LYS A 9 -18.47 3.76 -4.29
N LYS A 10 -19.63 4.44 -4.32
CA LYS A 10 -19.98 5.36 -5.41
C LYS A 10 -19.10 6.62 -5.39
N GLU A 11 -18.80 7.14 -4.21
CA GLU A 11 -17.92 8.30 -4.01
C GLU A 11 -16.51 8.05 -4.56
N ILE A 12 -15.94 6.87 -4.29
CA ILE A 12 -14.53 6.57 -4.60
C ILE A 12 -14.27 5.96 -5.98
N GLU A 13 -15.33 5.65 -6.74
CA GLU A 13 -15.25 4.85 -7.97
C GLU A 13 -14.33 5.48 -9.04
N ASN A 14 -14.35 6.81 -9.17
CA ASN A 14 -13.61 7.53 -10.21
C ASN A 14 -12.50 8.43 -9.63
N LEU A 15 -12.11 8.22 -8.38
CA LEU A 15 -11.05 9.00 -7.75
C LEU A 15 -9.68 8.39 -8.04
N GLU A 16 -8.66 9.23 -8.03
CA GLU A 16 -7.26 8.80 -8.04
C GLU A 16 -6.63 9.06 -6.67
N VAL A 17 -5.86 8.10 -6.17
CA VAL A 17 -5.09 8.17 -4.94
C VAL A 17 -3.62 8.33 -5.27
N ILE A 18 -2.94 9.17 -4.51
CA ILE A 18 -1.50 9.39 -4.64
C ILE A 18 -0.78 8.40 -3.73
N HIS A 19 0.12 7.62 -4.32
CA HIS A 19 1.06 6.79 -3.59
C HIS A 19 2.43 7.46 -3.59
N GLN A 20 2.92 7.71 -2.38
CA GLN A 20 4.25 8.24 -2.13
C GLN A 20 5.10 7.17 -1.43
N PHE A 21 6.33 7.01 -1.91
CA PHE A 21 7.29 6.08 -1.32
C PHE A 21 8.52 6.86 -0.83
N ASP A 22 8.50 7.25 0.44
CA ASP A 22 9.67 7.82 1.10
C ASP A 22 10.45 6.74 1.87
N TYR A 23 11.67 6.48 1.42
CA TYR A 23 12.59 5.56 2.08
C TYR A 23 12.97 6.01 3.50
N SER A 24 12.97 7.32 3.78
CA SER A 24 13.27 7.85 5.10
C SER A 24 12.23 7.40 6.13
N ASP A 25 10.96 7.34 5.74
CA ASP A 25 9.87 6.85 6.58
C ASP A 25 9.86 5.32 6.70
N ALA A 26 10.18 4.59 5.63
CA ALA A 26 10.35 3.14 5.68
C ALA A 26 11.48 2.73 6.65
N ILE A 27 12.55 3.52 6.72
CA ILE A 27 13.67 3.35 7.65
C ILE A 27 13.27 3.71 9.10
N LYS A 28 12.49 4.77 9.32
CA LYS A 28 11.94 5.11 10.65
C LYS A 28 11.03 4.02 11.21
N GLN A 29 10.27 3.35 10.34
CA GLN A 29 9.36 2.26 10.73
C GLN A 29 10.09 0.92 10.97
N THR A 30 11.30 0.71 10.41
CA THR A 30 12.14 -0.46 10.70
C THR A 30 12.88 -0.28 12.03
N ARG A 31 12.41 -0.96 13.09
CA ARG A 31 13.11 -0.97 14.38
C ARG A 31 14.56 -1.49 14.27
N LEU A 32 15.51 -0.56 14.40
CA LEU A 32 16.74 -0.64 15.23
C LEU A 32 17.97 -1.44 14.76
N ARG A 33 18.13 -1.84 13.49
CA ARG A 33 19.45 -2.32 13.00
C ARG A 33 19.87 -1.85 11.62
N GLU A 34 18.91 -1.59 10.73
CA GLU A 34 19.20 -1.18 9.35
C GLU A 34 19.34 0.34 9.19
N ALA A 35 18.65 1.14 10.01
CA ALA A 35 18.76 2.60 10.00
C ALA A 35 20.18 3.16 10.26
N GLN A 36 21.09 2.35 10.82
CA GLN A 36 22.49 2.73 11.09
C GLN A 36 23.46 2.32 9.98
N ASN A 37 22.98 1.70 8.89
CA ASN A 37 23.84 1.31 7.78
C ASN A 37 23.90 2.45 6.74
N PRO A 38 25.04 3.16 6.60
CA PRO A 38 25.18 4.27 5.65
C PRO A 38 25.10 3.85 4.17
N LYS A 39 24.99 2.55 3.86
CA LYS A 39 24.67 2.06 2.50
C LYS A 39 23.17 2.07 2.20
N LEU A 40 22.32 2.12 3.24
CA LEU A 40 20.87 2.23 3.12
C LEU A 40 20.37 3.68 3.05
N THR A 41 21.27 4.67 2.95
CA THR A 41 20.91 6.09 2.72
C THR A 41 20.97 6.48 1.24
N LYS A 42 21.38 5.57 0.34
CA LYS A 42 21.47 5.79 -1.11
C LYS A 42 20.38 5.01 -1.84
N PHE A 43 19.13 5.24 -1.47
CA PHE A 43 18.03 4.71 -2.25
C PHE A 43 17.61 5.68 -3.35
N PRO A 44 17.17 5.16 -4.51
CA PRO A 44 16.59 6.02 -5.54
C PRO A 44 15.33 6.68 -4.98
N THR A 45 15.16 7.96 -5.27
CA THR A 45 13.90 8.66 -5.10
C THR A 45 12.93 8.18 -6.16
N PHE A 46 11.72 7.83 -5.76
CA PHE A 46 10.65 7.49 -6.68
C PHE A 46 9.69 8.67 -6.80
N PRO A 47 9.21 9.00 -8.01
CA PRO A 47 8.19 10.02 -8.15
C PRO A 47 6.89 9.54 -7.49
N ASP A 48 6.10 10.48 -7.00
CA ASP A 48 4.73 10.20 -6.57
C ASP A 48 3.90 9.71 -7.77
N VAL A 49 3.06 8.71 -7.54
CA VAL A 49 2.25 8.10 -8.59
C VAL A 49 0.78 8.18 -8.23
N ALA A 50 -0.02 8.77 -9.10
CA ALA A 50 -1.47 8.76 -9.01
C ALA A 50 -2.00 7.46 -9.61
N HIS A 51 -2.81 6.72 -8.85
CA HIS A 51 -3.48 5.50 -9.31
C HIS A 51 -4.98 5.62 -9.13
N PRO A 52 -5.80 4.94 -9.96
CA PRO A 52 -7.22 4.78 -9.65
C PRO A 52 -7.40 4.19 -8.25
N LEU A 53 -8.22 4.84 -7.43
CA LEU A 53 -8.52 4.40 -6.07
C LEU A 53 -9.31 3.08 -6.08
N VAL A 54 -10.09 2.85 -7.14
CA VAL A 54 -10.72 1.57 -7.45
C VAL A 54 -10.14 1.03 -8.75
N ILE A 55 -9.57 -0.16 -8.71
CA ILE A 55 -9.08 -0.88 -9.89
C ILE A 55 -10.04 -2.02 -10.23
N THR A 56 -10.19 -2.31 -11.53
CA THR A 56 -10.88 -3.52 -11.99
C THR A 56 -9.82 -4.55 -12.34
N HIS A 57 -9.84 -5.70 -11.66
CA HIS A 57 -8.90 -6.79 -11.90
C HIS A 57 -9.09 -7.36 -13.32
N PRO A 58 -8.05 -7.43 -14.18
CA PRO A 58 -8.17 -7.73 -15.61
C PRO A 58 -8.65 -9.16 -15.82
N GLU A 59 -8.15 -10.11 -15.03
CA GLU A 59 -8.55 -11.51 -15.19
C GLU A 59 -9.91 -11.83 -14.59
N SER A 60 -10.26 -11.25 -13.43
CA SER A 60 -11.44 -11.64 -12.66
C SER A 60 -12.61 -10.67 -12.75
N GLY A 61 -12.41 -9.47 -13.29
CA GLY A 61 -13.41 -8.39 -13.35
C GLY A 61 -13.79 -7.79 -11.99
N TYR A 62 -13.21 -8.27 -10.89
CA TYR A 62 -13.54 -7.76 -9.55
C TYR A 62 -12.95 -6.38 -9.31
N LYS A 63 -13.76 -5.51 -8.70
CA LYS A 63 -13.29 -4.22 -8.19
C LYS A 63 -12.51 -4.38 -6.88
N ALA A 64 -11.29 -3.85 -6.86
CA ALA A 64 -10.41 -3.82 -5.70
C ALA A 64 -10.13 -2.37 -5.30
N LEU A 65 -9.95 -2.16 -3.99
CA LEU A 65 -9.55 -0.86 -3.47
C LEU A 65 -8.02 -0.80 -3.54
N ASN A 66 -7.48 0.14 -4.29
CA ASN A 66 -6.05 0.32 -4.42
C ASN A 66 -5.55 1.31 -3.36
N ILE A 67 -5.48 0.86 -2.11
CA ILE A 67 -5.01 1.68 -0.99
C ILE A 67 -3.86 0.97 -0.27
N SER A 68 -2.89 1.75 0.19
CA SER A 68 -1.85 1.28 1.09
C SER A 68 -1.88 2.13 2.35
N PRO A 69 -2.05 1.54 3.54
CA PRO A 69 -1.92 2.28 4.80
C PRO A 69 -0.59 3.02 4.91
N MET A 70 0.48 2.48 4.30
CA MET A 70 1.83 3.01 4.36
C MET A 70 2.12 4.05 3.26
N PHE A 71 1.55 3.91 2.06
CA PHE A 71 1.96 4.70 0.89
C PHE A 71 0.89 5.67 0.38
N SER A 72 -0.40 5.40 0.63
CA SER A 72 -1.47 6.32 0.21
C SER A 72 -1.44 7.58 1.06
N CYS A 73 -1.05 8.71 0.47
CA CYS A 73 -0.89 9.97 1.16
C CYS A 73 -1.94 11.02 0.79
N ASP A 74 -2.53 10.96 -0.40
CA ASP A 74 -3.47 12.00 -0.86
C ASP A 74 -4.46 11.50 -1.92
N VAL A 75 -5.41 12.35 -2.34
CA VAL A 75 -6.42 12.10 -3.38
C VAL A 75 -6.39 13.25 -4.39
N VAL A 76 -6.29 12.93 -5.67
CA VAL A 76 -6.20 13.94 -6.75
C VAL A 76 -7.45 14.82 -6.75
N GLY A 77 -7.24 16.15 -6.77
CA GLY A 77 -8.32 17.14 -6.84
C GLY A 77 -9.06 17.39 -5.53
N TYR A 78 -8.66 16.76 -4.43
CA TYR A 78 -9.20 17.02 -3.11
C TYR A 78 -8.33 18.03 -2.36
N GLU A 79 -8.96 18.81 -1.47
CA GLU A 79 -8.20 19.53 -0.45
C GLU A 79 -7.61 18.54 0.55
N GLU A 80 -6.44 18.88 1.13
CA GLU A 80 -5.69 17.99 2.00
C GLU A 80 -6.55 17.41 3.14
N GLU A 81 -7.32 18.24 3.84
CA GLU A 81 -8.19 17.79 4.94
C GLU A 81 -9.25 16.79 4.47
N GLN A 82 -9.83 17.02 3.29
CA GLN A 82 -10.84 16.13 2.69
C GLN A 82 -10.22 14.80 2.30
N ALA A 83 -9.03 14.83 1.69
CA ALA A 83 -8.29 13.64 1.31
C ALA A 83 -7.90 12.81 2.55
N GLN A 84 -7.36 13.43 3.59
CA GLN A 84 -7.00 12.72 4.82
C GLN A 84 -8.22 12.10 5.49
N ALA A 85 -9.34 12.82 5.56
CA ALA A 85 -10.58 12.30 6.14
C ALA A 85 -11.11 11.08 5.37
N LEU A 86 -11.07 11.11 4.04
CA LEU A 86 -11.47 9.99 3.19
C LEU A 86 -10.51 8.79 3.36
N LEU A 87 -9.20 9.03 3.25
CA LEU A 87 -8.18 8.00 3.39
C LEU A 87 -8.22 7.33 4.78
N ALA A 88 -8.46 8.09 5.84
CA ALA A 88 -8.61 7.54 7.19
C ALA A 88 -9.78 6.55 7.27
N LYS A 89 -10.95 6.91 6.74
CA LYS A 89 -12.12 6.01 6.68
C LYS A 89 -11.83 4.75 5.88
N LEU A 90 -11.18 4.88 4.73
CA LEU A 90 -10.86 3.75 3.87
C LEU A 90 -9.83 2.82 4.52
N LYS A 91 -8.74 3.38 5.05
CA LYS A 91 -7.70 2.61 5.76
C LYS A 91 -8.26 1.87 6.96
N ALA A 92 -9.15 2.49 7.75
CA ALA A 92 -9.76 1.86 8.92
C ALA A 92 -10.52 0.56 8.57
N ILE A 93 -11.27 0.57 7.46
CA ILE A 93 -11.99 -0.63 7.00
C ILE A 93 -11.01 -1.65 6.38
N ALA A 94 -9.99 -1.19 5.65
CA ALA A 94 -9.00 -2.05 5.00
C ALA A 94 -8.19 -2.89 6.00
N VAL A 95 -7.91 -2.36 7.19
CA VAL A 95 -7.13 -3.02 8.24
C VAL A 95 -7.99 -3.67 9.33
N ASP A 96 -9.32 -3.68 9.16
CA ASP A 96 -10.22 -4.28 10.14
C ASP A 96 -9.95 -5.78 10.27
N THR A 97 -9.79 -6.24 11.51
CA THR A 97 -9.52 -7.64 11.85
C THR A 97 -10.58 -8.60 11.31
N LYS A 98 -11.84 -8.16 11.12
CA LYS A 98 -12.90 -9.00 10.52
C LYS A 98 -12.63 -9.40 9.07
N TYR A 99 -11.77 -8.67 8.37
CA TYR A 99 -11.38 -8.94 6.99
C TYR A 99 -9.92 -9.38 6.87
N THR A 100 -9.25 -9.62 8.00
CA THR A 100 -7.83 -9.95 8.06
C THR A 100 -7.63 -11.45 8.19
N TYR A 101 -6.83 -12.02 7.31
CA TYR A 101 -6.29 -13.36 7.48
C TYR A 101 -4.93 -13.29 8.20
N THR A 102 -4.77 -14.08 9.27
CA THR A 102 -3.48 -14.23 9.96
C THR A 102 -2.92 -15.62 9.76
N HIS A 103 -1.80 -15.70 9.06
CA HIS A 103 -1.09 -16.94 8.83
C HIS A 103 -0.10 -17.23 9.96
N HIS A 104 -0.22 -18.42 10.55
CA HIS A 104 0.71 -18.93 11.57
C HIS A 104 1.71 -19.87 10.90
N TRP A 105 2.87 -19.33 10.54
CA TRP A 105 3.89 -20.04 9.77
C TRP A 105 4.37 -21.33 10.45
N GLN A 106 4.44 -22.39 9.66
CA GLN A 106 5.14 -23.63 9.95
C GLN A 106 6.26 -23.87 8.92
N MET A 107 7.19 -24.76 9.25
CA MET A 107 8.27 -25.11 8.33
C MET A 107 7.70 -25.81 7.10
N GLY A 108 8.05 -25.31 5.91
CA GLY A 108 7.58 -25.82 4.63
C GLY A 108 6.37 -25.06 4.05
N ASP A 109 5.75 -24.17 4.83
CA ASP A 109 4.62 -23.37 4.32
C ASP A 109 5.05 -22.44 3.20
N ILE A 110 4.18 -22.35 2.19
CA ILE A 110 4.26 -21.38 1.11
C ILE A 110 2.94 -20.62 1.09
N LEU A 111 3.01 -19.30 1.17
CA LEU A 111 1.86 -18.43 1.00
C LEU A 111 1.95 -17.74 -0.36
N ILE A 112 0.90 -17.92 -1.16
CA ILE A 112 0.70 -17.21 -2.42
C ILE A 112 -0.53 -16.32 -2.22
N TRP A 113 -0.41 -15.06 -2.60
CA TRP A 113 -1.54 -14.12 -2.56
C TRP A 113 -1.57 -13.25 -3.80
N ASP A 114 -2.77 -12.75 -4.09
CA ASP A 114 -3.02 -11.80 -5.16
C ASP A 114 -2.79 -10.37 -4.64
N ASN A 115 -1.67 -9.78 -5.04
CA ASN A 115 -1.23 -8.48 -4.54
C ASN A 115 -2.11 -7.30 -4.99
N TRP A 116 -3.02 -7.49 -5.95
CA TRP A 116 -3.97 -6.46 -6.37
C TRP A 116 -5.14 -6.30 -5.40
N ARG A 117 -5.45 -7.35 -4.64
CA ARG A 117 -6.63 -7.39 -3.77
C ARG A 117 -6.29 -7.45 -2.28
N THR A 118 -5.00 -7.46 -1.94
CA THR A 118 -4.55 -7.63 -0.56
C THR A 118 -3.51 -6.59 -0.16
N CYS A 119 -3.73 -5.96 0.99
CA CYS A 119 -2.64 -5.37 1.77
C CYS A 119 -2.10 -6.42 2.74
N HIS A 120 -0.83 -6.34 3.10
CA HIS A 120 -0.23 -7.22 4.08
C HIS A 120 0.69 -6.46 5.03
N THR A 121 0.86 -6.99 6.22
CA THR A 121 1.79 -6.47 7.21
C THR A 121 2.47 -7.60 7.95
N ALA A 122 3.71 -7.34 8.39
CA ALA A 122 4.43 -8.24 9.25
C ALA A 122 4.08 -7.95 10.71
N THR A 123 3.63 -8.98 11.44
CA THR A 123 3.60 -8.91 12.90
C THR A 123 5.02 -8.95 13.46
N GLY A 124 5.26 -8.22 14.56
CA GLY A 124 6.52 -8.29 15.27
C GLY A 124 6.74 -9.67 15.92
N HIS A 125 8.00 -10.06 16.10
CA HIS A 125 8.37 -11.23 16.91
C HIS A 125 9.32 -10.84 18.03
N LYS A 126 9.49 -11.72 19.04
CA LYS A 126 10.45 -11.48 20.12
C LYS A 126 11.85 -11.32 19.53
N ARG A 127 12.58 -10.28 19.93
CA ARG A 127 13.87 -9.86 19.36
C ARG A 127 14.97 -10.94 19.39
N LYS A 128 14.90 -11.87 20.34
CA LYS A 128 15.84 -12.99 20.47
C LYS A 128 15.73 -14.03 19.35
N PHE A 129 14.60 -14.09 18.66
CA PHE A 129 14.39 -15.02 17.55
C PHE A 129 14.73 -14.35 16.22
N ARG A 130 15.20 -15.13 15.25
CA ARG A 130 15.47 -14.67 13.89
C ARG A 130 14.36 -15.17 12.98
N ARG A 131 13.75 -14.28 12.20
CA ARG A 131 12.80 -14.63 11.13
C ARG A 131 13.44 -14.30 9.78
N LYS A 132 13.53 -15.30 8.89
CA LYS A 132 14.00 -15.14 7.51
C LYS A 132 12.95 -15.74 6.59
N MET A 133 12.52 -14.95 5.60
CA MET A 133 11.57 -15.37 4.57
C MET A 133 12.24 -15.16 3.21
N HIS A 134 11.88 -15.98 2.24
CA HIS A 134 12.22 -15.77 0.85
C HIS A 134 10.95 -15.34 0.11
N ARG A 135 11.05 -14.27 -0.70
CA ARG A 135 9.93 -13.75 -1.49
C ARG A 135 10.35 -13.68 -2.95
N THR A 136 9.48 -14.12 -3.83
CA THR A 136 9.49 -13.78 -5.25
C THR A 136 8.18 -13.07 -5.58
N THR A 137 8.15 -12.31 -6.67
CA THR A 137 6.98 -11.60 -7.16
C THR A 137 6.85 -11.84 -8.66
N LEU A 138 5.63 -12.10 -9.11
CA LEU A 138 5.32 -12.19 -10.53
C LEU A 138 4.96 -10.80 -11.04
N ALA A 139 5.59 -10.38 -12.14
CA ALA A 139 5.23 -9.12 -12.79
C ALA A 139 3.82 -9.24 -13.39
N ALA A 140 3.01 -8.21 -13.22
CA ALA A 140 1.74 -8.10 -13.92
C ALA A 140 1.97 -7.67 -15.37
N THR A 141 1.09 -8.09 -16.27
CA THR A 141 1.00 -7.57 -17.65
C THR A 141 0.38 -6.19 -17.68
N ASP A 142 -0.57 -5.95 -16.79
CA ASP A 142 -1.33 -4.70 -16.67
C ASP A 142 -0.71 -3.79 -15.63
N THR A 143 -0.62 -2.51 -15.97
CA THR A 143 -0.18 -1.43 -15.08
C THR A 143 -1.26 -0.37 -14.99
N PHE A 144 -1.41 0.19 -13.79
CA PHE A 144 -2.29 1.33 -13.56
C PHE A 144 -1.49 2.51 -13.07
N GLY A 145 -2.10 3.68 -13.21
CA GLY A 145 -1.59 4.92 -12.68
C GLY A 145 -0.61 5.62 -13.60
N ARG A 146 -0.18 6.79 -13.16
CA ARG A 146 0.67 7.73 -13.88
C ARG A 146 1.49 8.50 -12.87
N VAL A 147 2.66 8.94 -13.28
CA VAL A 147 3.46 9.87 -12.48
C VAL A 147 2.63 11.14 -12.24
N ASP A 148 2.63 11.60 -10.99
CA ASP A 148 2.05 12.91 -10.65
C ASP A 148 3.05 14.00 -11.05
N GLU A 149 2.83 14.58 -12.24
CA GLU A 149 3.70 15.63 -12.76
C GLU A 149 3.64 16.93 -11.95
N ASP A 150 2.52 17.23 -11.30
CA ASP A 150 2.34 18.47 -10.56
C ASP A 150 3.19 18.44 -9.29
N ARG A 151 3.20 17.30 -8.59
CA ARG A 151 4.08 17.06 -7.44
C ARG A 151 5.55 16.90 -7.83
N LEU A 152 5.81 16.29 -8.99
CA LEU A 152 7.18 16.17 -9.51
C LEU A 152 7.80 17.55 -9.80
N LYS A 153 7.01 18.50 -10.35
CA LYS A 153 7.45 19.88 -10.61
C LYS A 153 7.69 20.67 -9.33
N ALA A 154 6.90 20.45 -8.28
CA ALA A 154 7.05 21.12 -6.99
C ALA A 154 8.27 20.63 -6.17
N SER A 155 8.85 19.49 -6.53
CA SER A 155 9.98 18.86 -5.81
C SER A 155 11.36 19.16 -6.43
N ASN A 156 11.42 19.91 -7.54
CA ASN A 156 12.63 20.38 -8.22
C ASN A 156 12.83 21.89 -8.03
#